data_AF-A0A8T4QR19-F1
#
_entry.id   AF-A0A8T4QR19-F1
#
_cell.length_a   1.000
_cell.length_b   1.000
_cell.length_c   1.000
_cell.angle_alpha   90.00
_cell.angle_beta   90.00
_cell.angle_gamma   90.00
#
_symmetry.space_group_name_H-M   'P 1'
#
loop_
_entity.id
_entity.type
_entity.pdbx_description
1 polymer ?
#
loop_
_entity_poly.entity_id
_entity_poly.type
_entity_poly.pdbx_seq_one_letter_code
_entity_poly.pdbx_strand_id
1 'polypeptide(L)'
;MYPQTHFLVPFVLAEILVKLGLFNHKLALIAGVVGVIIDLDHYLHRIIIHHDFSVKSAWNKAILQHDIHGERTFIHHWGGLIVITSILLAFVFFSWHISMALFLGYYSHLFLDGLHIHIKKRWKFKEGGLIFRIPIYEIILDIILVLFALLLNNLSI
;
A
#
# COMPACT_ATOMS: atom_id res chain seq x y z
N MET A 1 -1.21 -7.39 -3.91
CA MET A 1 -0.09 -6.94 -3.07
C MET A 1 1.21 -6.85 -3.87
N TYR A 2 1.52 -5.64 -4.31
CA TYR A 2 2.89 -5.27 -4.64
C TYR A 2 3.33 -4.29 -3.56
N PRO A 3 4.17 -4.72 -2.60
CA PRO A 3 4.52 -3.90 -1.45
C PRO A 3 5.24 -2.62 -1.87
N GLN A 4 5.94 -2.63 -3.00
CA GLN A 4 6.61 -1.44 -3.50
C GLN A 4 5.64 -0.34 -3.94
N THR A 5 4.55 -0.67 -4.64
CA THR A 5 3.55 0.32 -5.07
C THR A 5 2.77 0.87 -3.87
N HIS A 6 2.45 -0.01 -2.92
CA HIS A 6 1.82 0.35 -1.64
C HIS A 6 2.69 1.23 -0.75
N PHE A 7 4.01 1.15 -0.88
CA PHE A 7 4.93 2.10 -0.27
C PHE A 7 5.00 3.41 -1.05
N LEU A 8 5.24 3.32 -2.36
CA LEU A 8 5.59 4.46 -3.20
C LEU A 8 4.45 5.46 -3.34
N VAL A 9 3.20 5.02 -3.49
CA VAL A 9 2.06 5.92 -3.64
C VAL A 9 1.85 6.82 -2.42
N PRO A 10 1.64 6.31 -1.19
CA PRO A 10 1.48 7.17 -0.02
C PRO A 10 2.75 7.96 0.30
N PHE A 11 3.94 7.41 0.03
CA PHE A 11 5.19 8.15 0.17
C PHE A 11 5.25 9.38 -0.74
N VAL A 12 4.98 9.21 -2.04
CA VAL A 12 4.98 10.30 -3.02
C VAL A 12 3.93 11.35 -2.69
N LEU A 13 2.72 10.93 -2.32
CA LEU A 13 1.67 11.88 -1.90
C LEU A 13 2.11 12.70 -0.68
N ALA A 14 2.80 12.06 0.27
CA ALA A 14 3.33 12.76 1.43
C ALA A 14 4.53 13.66 1.08
N GLU A 15 5.38 13.29 0.12
CA GLU A 15 6.47 14.14 -0.38
C GLU A 15 5.94 15.41 -1.08
N ILE A 16 4.77 15.35 -1.73
CA ILE A 16 4.07 16.56 -2.20
C ILE A 16 3.74 17.47 -1.01
N LEU A 17 3.24 16.92 0.11
CA LEU A 17 2.98 17.70 1.33
C LEU A 17 4.26 18.25 1.96
N VAL A 18 5.40 17.56 1.83
CA VAL A 18 6.70 18.09 2.26
C VAL A 18 7.03 19.35 1.45
N LYS A 19 6.81 19.33 0.13
CA LYS A 19 7.03 20.51 -0.72
C LYS A 19 6.10 21.67 -0.44
N LEU A 20 4.90 21.39 0.07
CA LEU A 20 3.98 22.42 0.53
C LEU A 20 4.31 22.96 1.93
N GLY A 21 5.40 22.48 2.57
CA GLY A 21 5.78 22.88 3.93
C GLY A 21 4.87 22.35 5.03
N LEU A 22 3.97 21.41 4.70
CA LEU A 22 3.04 20.80 5.66
C LEU A 22 3.67 19.60 6.37
N PHE A 23 4.57 18.88 5.69
CA PHE A 23 5.20 17.67 6.20
C PHE A 23 6.73 17.80 6.24
N ASN A 24 7.38 16.86 6.92
CA ASN A 24 8.81 16.61 6.77
C ASN A 24 9.04 15.21 6.16
N HIS A 25 10.24 14.95 5.64
CA HIS A 25 10.56 13.66 5.01
C HIS A 25 10.38 12.45 5.94
N LYS A 26 10.47 12.63 7.27
CA LYS A 26 10.22 11.54 8.22
C LYS A 26 8.75 11.13 8.20
N LEU A 27 7.83 12.10 8.15
CA LEU A 27 6.40 11.84 8.03
C LEU A 27 6.04 11.22 6.67
N ALA A 28 6.72 11.63 5.60
CA ALA A 28 6.53 11.01 4.30
C ALA A 28 6.97 9.54 4.29
N LEU A 29 8.13 9.24 4.89
CA LEU A 29 8.57 7.87 5.07
C LEU A 29 7.58 7.04 5.92
N ILE A 30 7.05 7.62 7.00
CA ILE A 30 6.02 6.97 7.82
C ILE A 30 4.78 6.64 7.00
N ALA A 31 4.28 7.56 6.17
CA ALA A 31 3.13 7.30 5.30
C ALA A 31 3.39 6.10 4.35
N GLY A 32 4.58 6.05 3.76
CA GLY A 32 5.02 4.92 2.92
C GLY A 32 5.04 3.59 3.69
N VAL A 33 5.67 3.55 4.86
CA VAL A 33 5.75 2.35 5.71
C VAL A 33 4.35 1.90 6.16
N VAL A 34 3.48 2.83 6.54
CA VAL A 34 2.11 2.54 6.94
C VAL A 34 1.32 1.90 5.81
N GLY A 35 1.48 2.38 4.56
CA GLY A 35 0.86 1.74 3.39
C GLY A 35 1.20 0.25 3.25
N VAL A 36 2.47 -0.12 3.48
CA VAL A 36 2.92 -1.53 3.46
C VAL A 36 2.41 -2.31 4.67
N ILE A 37 2.38 -1.71 5.86
CA ILE A 37 1.88 -2.37 7.07
C ILE A 37 0.40 -2.71 6.91
N ILE A 38 -0.39 -1.82 6.32
CA ILE A 38 -1.82 -2.03 6.11
C ILE A 38 -2.07 -3.18 5.13
N ASP A 39 -1.25 -3.29 4.08
CA ASP A 39 -1.28 -4.41 3.12
C ASP A 39 -1.05 -5.78 3.82
N LEU A 40 -0.44 -5.83 5.01
CA LEU A 40 -0.33 -7.08 5.78
C LEU A 40 -1.69 -7.64 6.24
N ASP A 41 -2.79 -6.89 6.10
CA ASP A 41 -4.14 -7.34 6.38
C ASP A 41 -4.50 -8.65 5.65
N HIS A 42 -4.10 -8.80 4.39
CA HIS A 42 -4.33 -10.02 3.59
C HIS A 42 -3.58 -11.22 4.17
N TYR A 43 -2.35 -11.01 4.64
CA TYR A 43 -1.57 -12.05 5.31
C TYR A 43 -2.21 -12.46 6.64
N LEU A 44 -2.63 -11.48 7.44
CA LEU A 44 -3.30 -11.71 8.71
C LEU A 44 -4.65 -12.42 8.52
N HIS A 45 -5.44 -12.00 7.53
CA HIS A 45 -6.70 -12.64 7.19
C HIS A 45 -6.48 -14.13 6.88
N ARG A 46 -5.45 -14.43 6.10
CA ARG A 46 -5.09 -15.81 5.79
C ARG A 46 -4.66 -16.62 7.02
N ILE A 47 -3.90 -16.04 7.95
CA ILE A 47 -3.58 -16.71 9.21
C ILE A 47 -4.86 -17.07 9.97
N ILE A 48 -5.82 -16.13 10.03
CA ILE A 48 -7.07 -16.30 10.76
C ILE A 48 -7.95 -17.39 10.14
N ILE A 49 -8.12 -17.37 8.80
CA ILE A 49 -9.04 -18.28 8.10
C ILE A 49 -8.42 -19.65 7.84
N HIS A 50 -7.15 -19.69 7.47
CA HIS A 50 -6.50 -20.92 6.99
C HIS A 50 -5.49 -21.51 7.98
N HIS A 51 -5.22 -20.85 9.11
CA HIS A 51 -4.21 -21.27 10.10
C HIS A 51 -2.82 -21.50 9.49
N ASP A 52 -2.50 -20.82 8.38
CA ASP A 52 -1.25 -20.94 7.64
C ASP A 52 -0.35 -19.73 7.93
N PHE A 53 0.68 -19.94 8.75
CA PHE A 53 1.65 -18.93 9.15
C PHE A 53 2.85 -18.82 8.20
N SER A 54 2.84 -19.53 7.06
CA SER A 54 3.96 -19.48 6.12
C SER A 54 3.84 -18.29 5.19
N VAL A 55 4.72 -17.29 5.34
CA VAL A 55 4.82 -16.13 4.43
C VAL A 55 5.02 -16.57 2.97
N LYS A 56 5.83 -17.61 2.74
CA LYS A 56 6.04 -18.17 1.38
C LYS A 56 4.76 -18.74 0.79
N SER A 57 3.98 -19.45 1.60
CA SER A 57 2.68 -19.98 1.20
C SER A 57 1.69 -18.84 0.95
N ALA A 58 1.64 -17.84 1.83
CA ALA A 58 0.88 -16.59 1.72
C ALA A 58 1.10 -15.93 0.36
N TRP A 59 2.35 -15.59 0.10
CA TRP A 59 2.82 -14.94 -1.12
C TRP A 59 2.45 -15.72 -2.37
N ASN A 60 2.80 -17.01 -2.42
CA ASN A 60 2.60 -17.80 -3.64
C ASN A 60 1.13 -17.97 -4.01
N LYS A 61 0.22 -18.16 -3.03
CA LYS A 61 -1.22 -18.23 -3.37
C LYS A 61 -1.77 -16.88 -3.78
N ALA A 62 -1.42 -15.79 -3.09
CA ALA A 62 -1.84 -14.44 -3.47
C ALA A 62 -1.45 -14.14 -4.94
N ILE A 63 -0.30 -14.61 -5.39
CA ILE A 63 0.19 -14.41 -6.76
C ILE A 63 -0.39 -15.41 -7.79
N LEU A 64 -0.49 -16.70 -7.43
CA LEU A 64 -0.90 -17.77 -8.35
C LEU A 64 -2.41 -17.93 -8.46
N GLN A 65 -3.09 -17.98 -7.32
CA GLN A 65 -4.52 -18.23 -7.24
C GLN A 65 -5.33 -16.93 -7.40
N HIS A 66 -4.62 -15.78 -7.44
CA HIS A 66 -5.23 -14.46 -7.65
C HIS A 66 -6.42 -14.27 -6.71
N ASP A 67 -6.38 -14.88 -5.50
CA ASP A 67 -7.57 -15.43 -4.80
C ASP A 67 -8.86 -14.98 -5.45
N ILE A 68 -9.18 -15.74 -6.51
CA ILE A 68 -10.35 -15.55 -7.34
C ILE A 68 -11.51 -15.70 -6.38
N HIS A 69 -12.04 -14.54 -5.97
CA HIS A 69 -13.11 -14.25 -5.00
C HIS A 69 -12.63 -13.62 -3.68
N GLY A 70 -12.30 -12.33 -3.76
CA GLY A 70 -13.08 -11.35 -2.99
C GLY A 70 -13.05 -11.45 -1.47
N GLU A 71 -12.05 -12.09 -0.86
CA GLU A 71 -11.76 -11.99 0.56
C GLU A 71 -11.18 -10.61 0.87
N ARG A 72 -12.01 -9.61 0.62
CA ARG A 72 -11.85 -8.26 1.15
C ARG A 72 -11.82 -8.43 2.66
N THR A 73 -10.67 -8.11 3.25
CA THR A 73 -10.52 -8.06 4.70
C THR A 73 -11.50 -7.05 5.29
N PHE A 74 -11.71 -7.10 6.60
CA PHE A 74 -12.63 -6.20 7.30
C PHE A 74 -12.44 -4.72 6.91
N ILE A 75 -11.19 -4.28 6.73
CA ILE A 75 -10.84 -2.88 6.45
C ILE A 75 -11.31 -2.39 5.07
N HIS A 76 -11.68 -3.30 4.17
CA HIS A 76 -12.20 -2.99 2.84
C HIS A 76 -13.72 -2.88 2.78
N HIS A 77 -14.44 -3.29 3.83
CA HIS A 77 -15.88 -3.16 3.92
C HIS A 77 -16.27 -1.83 4.55
N TRP A 78 -17.47 -1.32 4.27
CA TRP A 78 -17.97 -0.06 4.83
C TRP A 78 -17.87 0.00 6.37
N GLY A 79 -18.15 -1.10 7.06
CA GLY A 79 -18.02 -1.17 8.52
C GLY A 79 -16.58 -0.96 8.98
N GLY A 80 -15.60 -1.61 8.35
CA GLY A 80 -14.19 -1.40 8.68
C GLY A 80 -13.69 -0.03 8.29
N LEU A 81 -14.10 0.48 7.12
CA LEU A 81 -13.78 1.84 6.69
C LEU A 81 -14.26 2.87 7.72
N ILE A 82 -15.52 2.78 8.18
CA ILE A 82 -16.07 3.69 9.19
C ILE A 82 -15.27 3.60 10.50
N VAL A 83 -14.99 2.38 10.98
CA VAL A 83 -14.24 2.17 12.23
C VAL A 83 -12.82 2.75 12.14
N ILE A 84 -12.05 2.39 11.12
CA ILE A 84 -10.68 2.87 10.94
C ILE A 84 -10.67 4.39 10.73
N THR A 85 -11.56 4.92 9.90
CA THR A 85 -11.67 6.38 9.68
C THR A 85 -11.98 7.11 10.98
N SER A 86 -12.88 6.60 11.81
CA SER A 86 -13.23 7.22 13.11
C SER A 86 -12.02 7.23 14.06
N ILE A 87 -11.25 6.13 14.09
CA ILE A 87 -10.01 6.05 14.87
C ILE A 87 -9.01 7.11 14.37
N LEU A 88 -8.76 7.17 13.05
CA LEU A 88 -7.83 8.14 12.46
C LEU A 88 -8.27 9.60 12.70
N LEU A 89 -9.57 9.88 12.64
CA LEU A 89 -10.13 11.18 13.01
C LEU A 89 -9.88 11.52 14.48
N ALA A 90 -10.05 10.57 15.40
CA ALA A 90 -9.71 10.78 16.80
C ALA A 90 -8.22 11.09 17.00
N PHE A 91 -7.33 10.49 16.20
CA PHE A 91 -5.90 10.79 16.21
C PHE A 91 -5.55 12.24 15.80
N VAL A 92 -6.43 12.94 15.08
CA VAL A 92 -6.22 14.35 14.69
C VAL A 92 -6.05 15.24 15.93
N PHE A 93 -6.78 14.94 17.01
CA PHE A 93 -6.71 15.72 18.26
C PHE A 93 -5.37 15.56 19.00
N PHE A 94 -4.61 14.50 18.71
CA PHE A 94 -3.28 14.29 19.30
C PHE A 94 -2.17 14.85 18.39
N SER A 95 -2.25 14.57 17.10
CA SER A 95 -1.31 15.10 16.11
C SER A 95 -1.89 15.01 14.71
N TRP A 96 -2.28 16.16 14.16
CA TRP A 96 -2.84 16.24 12.81
C TRP A 96 -1.86 15.72 11.75
N HIS A 97 -0.55 15.94 11.93
CA HIS A 97 0.49 15.46 11.01
C HIS A 97 0.57 13.93 10.98
N ILE A 98 0.58 13.29 12.15
CA ILE A 98 0.64 11.83 12.25
C ILE A 98 -0.65 11.23 11.70
N SER A 99 -1.80 11.79 12.10
CA SER A 99 -3.11 11.35 11.59
C SER A 99 -3.16 11.43 10.06
N MET A 100 -2.68 12.53 9.46
CA MET A 100 -2.62 12.68 8.01
C MET A 100 -1.68 11.65 7.35
N ALA A 101 -0.52 11.35 7.94
CA ALA A 101 0.38 10.31 7.41
C ALA A 101 -0.28 8.92 7.43
N LEU A 102 -1.02 8.60 8.50
CA LEU A 102 -1.81 7.37 8.60
C LEU A 102 -2.95 7.34 7.58
N PHE A 103 -3.65 8.45 7.39
CA PHE A 103 -4.69 8.60 6.37
C PHE A 103 -4.17 8.34 4.96
N LEU A 104 -3.02 8.92 4.62
CA LEU A 104 -2.38 8.68 3.32
C LEU A 104 -2.06 7.20 3.12
N GLY A 105 -1.44 6.55 4.10
CA GLY A 105 -1.14 5.12 4.03
C GLY A 105 -2.40 4.27 3.84
N TYR A 106 -3.43 4.50 4.68
CA TYR A 106 -4.68 3.73 4.66
C TYR A 106 -5.49 3.91 3.38
N TYR A 107 -5.79 5.15 3.01
CA TYR A 107 -6.62 5.40 1.83
C TYR A 107 -5.88 5.11 0.52
N SER A 108 -4.55 5.28 0.47
CA SER A 108 -3.78 4.87 -0.71
C SER A 108 -3.84 3.36 -0.91
N HIS A 109 -3.76 2.57 0.16
CA HIS A 109 -3.95 1.12 0.08
C HIS A 109 -5.34 0.76 -0.44
N LEU A 110 -6.42 1.30 0.16
CA LEU A 110 -7.79 1.04 -0.31
C LEU A 110 -8.00 1.45 -1.78
N PHE A 111 -7.43 2.57 -2.18
CA PHE A 111 -7.50 3.05 -3.56
C PHE A 111 -6.80 2.09 -4.52
N LEU A 112 -5.56 1.69 -4.21
CA LEU A 112 -4.77 0.77 -5.02
C LEU A 112 -5.45 -0.59 -5.15
N ASP A 113 -5.92 -1.16 -4.03
CA ASP A 113 -6.63 -2.43 -4.01
C ASP A 113 -8.03 -2.33 -4.68
N GLY A 114 -8.56 -1.13 -4.87
CA GLY A 114 -9.77 -0.85 -5.64
C GLY A 114 -9.54 -0.74 -7.16
N LEU A 115 -8.31 -0.49 -7.61
CA LEU A 115 -7.98 -0.31 -9.03
C LEU A 115 -7.89 -1.66 -9.76
N HIS A 116 -8.96 -2.04 -10.45
CA HIS A 116 -9.00 -3.27 -11.26
C HIS A 116 -8.55 -3.01 -12.70
N ILE A 117 -7.25 -2.89 -12.92
CA ILE A 117 -6.68 -2.68 -14.27
C ILE A 117 -6.52 -4.03 -15.00
N HIS A 118 -7.30 -4.23 -16.07
CA HIS A 118 -7.36 -5.48 -16.83
C HIS A 118 -6.28 -5.58 -17.93
N ILE A 119 -5.00 -5.38 -17.57
CA ILE A 119 -3.89 -5.53 -18.52
C ILE A 119 -3.33 -6.97 -18.48
N LYS A 120 -3.26 -7.61 -19.64
CA LYS A 120 -2.89 -9.03 -19.78
C LYS A 120 -1.38 -9.30 -19.65
N LYS A 121 -0.52 -8.31 -19.93
CA LYS A 121 0.95 -8.49 -19.92
C LYS A 121 1.50 -8.48 -18.49
N ARG A 122 2.15 -9.58 -18.10
CA ARG A 122 2.75 -9.77 -16.77
C ARG A 122 4.12 -10.41 -16.90
N TRP A 123 5.12 -9.89 -16.20
CA TRP A 123 6.43 -10.52 -16.05
C TRP A 123 6.35 -11.57 -14.95
N LYS A 124 6.80 -12.80 -15.21
CA LYS A 124 6.85 -13.88 -14.23
C LYS A 124 8.30 -14.33 -13.99
N PHE A 125 8.68 -14.51 -12.74
CA PHE A 125 9.94 -15.13 -12.34
C PHE A 125 9.78 -15.84 -10.98
N LYS A 126 10.74 -16.68 -10.61
CA LYS A 126 10.72 -17.43 -9.34
C LYS A 126 12.10 -17.35 -8.70
N GLU A 127 12.14 -16.99 -7.42
CA GLU A 127 13.38 -16.82 -6.66
C GLU A 127 13.16 -17.28 -5.22
N GLY A 128 14.08 -18.07 -4.64
CA GLY A 128 13.92 -18.60 -3.26
C GLY A 128 12.66 -19.46 -3.03
N GLY A 129 11.99 -19.88 -4.11
CA GLY A 129 10.69 -20.55 -4.06
C GLY A 129 9.49 -19.61 -3.91
N LEU A 130 9.69 -18.30 -3.90
CA LEU A 130 8.66 -17.29 -4.09
C LEU A 130 8.42 -17.09 -5.59
N ILE A 131 7.16 -17.02 -5.97
CA ILE A 131 6.72 -16.79 -7.34
C ILE A 131 6.36 -15.31 -7.44
N PHE A 132 6.96 -14.61 -8.39
CA PHE A 132 6.64 -13.23 -8.70
C PHE A 132 5.91 -13.19 -10.03
N ARG A 133 4.80 -12.46 -10.09
CA ARG A 133 4.06 -12.21 -11.33
C ARG A 133 3.65 -10.76 -11.33
N ILE A 134 4.46 -9.85 -11.86
CA ILE A 134 4.23 -8.41 -11.77
C ILE A 134 3.64 -7.91 -13.11
N PRO A 135 2.47 -7.24 -13.13
CA PRO A 135 1.98 -6.55 -14.30
C PRO A 135 2.97 -5.47 -14.76
N ILE A 136 3.15 -5.32 -16.08
CA ILE A 136 4.09 -4.33 -16.61
C ILE A 136 3.71 -2.89 -16.22
N TYR A 137 2.40 -2.61 -16.11
CA TYR A 137 1.94 -1.27 -15.73
C TYR A 137 2.32 -0.91 -14.29
N GLU A 138 2.38 -1.87 -13.36
CA GLU A 138 2.82 -1.63 -11.98
C GLU A 138 4.29 -1.22 -11.98
N ILE A 139 5.13 -1.93 -12.75
CA ILE A 139 6.55 -1.59 -12.89
C ILE A 139 6.71 -0.18 -13.46
N ILE A 140 5.93 0.17 -14.49
CA ILE A 140 5.95 1.51 -15.07
C ILE A 140 5.50 2.55 -14.04
N LEU A 141 4.43 2.29 -13.28
CA LEU A 141 3.94 3.16 -12.22
C LEU A 141 5.00 3.36 -11.14
N ASP A 142 5.63 2.29 -10.66
CA ASP A 142 6.69 2.35 -9.66
C ASP A 142 7.87 3.20 -10.16
N ILE A 143 8.29 3.04 -11.42
CA ILE A 143 9.34 3.86 -12.03
C ILE A 143 8.92 5.34 -12.06
N ILE A 144 7.68 5.64 -12.50
CA ILE A 144 7.16 7.01 -12.55
C ILE A 144 7.15 7.62 -11.14
N LEU A 145 6.69 6.87 -10.13
CA LEU A 145 6.63 7.33 -8.74
C LEU A 145 8.02 7.61 -8.17
N VAL A 146 9.01 6.75 -8.45
CA VAL A 146 10.41 6.97 -8.04
C VAL A 146 10.98 8.22 -8.71
N LEU A 147 10.82 8.36 -10.02
CA LEU A 147 11.31 9.55 -10.75
C LEU A 147 10.64 10.82 -10.23
N PHE A 148 9.34 10.76 -9.92
CA PHE A 148 8.61 11.89 -9.40
C PHE A 148 9.05 12.25 -7.97
N ALA A 149 9.29 11.26 -7.09
CA ALA A 149 9.87 11.50 -5.77
C ALA A 149 11.26 12.16 -5.85
N LEU A 150 12.10 11.72 -6.79
CA LEU A 150 13.42 12.33 -7.02
C LEU A 150 13.30 13.76 -7.54
N LEU A 151 12.37 13.99 -8.48
CA LEU A 151 12.10 15.32 -9.01
C LEU A 151 11.64 16.28 -7.92
N LEU A 152 10.69 15.84 -7.08
CA LEU A 152 10.26 16.60 -5.91
C LEU A 152 11.50 16.95 -5.08
N ASN A 153 12.27 15.98 -4.60
CA ASN A 153 13.43 16.25 -3.75
C ASN A 153 14.46 17.23 -4.35
N ASN A 154 14.69 17.20 -5.67
CA ASN A 154 15.66 18.06 -6.34
C ASN A 154 15.14 19.47 -6.68
N LEU A 155 13.83 19.69 -6.72
CA LEU A 155 13.26 21.02 -6.95
C LEU A 155 13.28 21.82 -5.65
N SER A 156 14.26 22.71 -5.50
CA SER A 156 14.21 23.78 -4.50
C SER A 156 13.24 24.86 -4.97
N ILE A 157 12.12 25.00 -4.26
CA ILE A 157 11.22 26.16 -4.31
C ILE A 157 11.44 26.96 -3.04
#